data_AF-A0A6V7NWE6-F1
#
_entry.id   AF-A0A6V7NWE6-F1
#
_cell.length_a   1.000
_cell.length_b   1.000
_cell.length_c   1.000
_cell.angle_alpha   90.00
_cell.angle_beta   90.00
_cell.angle_gamma   90.00
#
_symmetry.space_group_name_H-M   'P 1'
#
loop_
_entity.id
_entity.type
_entity.pdbx_description
1 polymer ?
#
loop_
_entity_poly.entity_id
_entity_poly.type
_entity_poly.pdbx_seq_one_letter_code
_entity_poly.pdbx_strand_id
1 'polypeptide(L)'
;MTVDDPPTMMARGGVRASQPSFSSNSNNGNGNGNTTPSHSSASSMNGGDGYESDGSNFAPPTPMTLSMSIPAELAGAIPLIDRFQDPIPTSLLKISSDLVSRSIKSFHIILKYMGLEASDKTTLLTLDDRIGLVVKLYKHTLKRSELRDELFAQISKQTRNNPDRQVDRFATPSHKYVHYIAHGTTTDSEVRILALNTLNALKRSVKAGPRVTIPAREEIEALLTGKKLTTIVFFLDETFEEITYDMATTVADAVEELARIIKLSVYSSFSLFECRKVVSGSKSSDVGNEEYIGLDDNKYIGDLLAEFKSAKDRNKGEILHCKLVFKKRLFRESDEAVEDPMFVQLSYVQLQHDYNLGNYPVGRDDAAQLSALQILVEIGFVDNPDSCVEWISLLERFLPRQIAVTRGKREWELDIISRYQLTEHLSKDDARQQFLRILRSLPYGNSVFFSVRKIDDPIGLLPGRIILGINKRGVHFFRPVPKEYLHSAELRDIMQFGSSNAAVFFKMRVAGVLHIFQFETKQGEEICVALQTHINDVMLRRYSKVRAAAGASIQNDISQSVKPPSTEIYEKHALDLSRAVEESQKNADRAV
;
A
#
# COMPACT_ATOMS: atom_id res chain seq x y z
N MET A 1 42.77 67.31 14.58
CA MET A 1 43.56 66.27 13.90
C MET A 1 42.63 65.06 13.76
N THR A 2 41.62 65.21 12.90
CA THR A 2 41.50 64.68 11.51
C THR A 2 41.06 63.21 11.55
N VAL A 3 39.78 62.81 11.53
CA VAL A 3 38.57 63.13 10.71
C VAL A 3 38.27 61.97 9.73
N ASP A 4 37.03 61.47 9.86
CA ASP A 4 36.08 60.84 8.94
C ASP A 4 36.21 59.42 8.35
N ASP A 5 35.02 58.79 8.33
CA ASP A 5 34.54 57.61 7.58
C ASP A 5 34.68 57.76 6.03
N PRO A 6 33.97 56.94 5.23
CA PRO A 6 34.37 55.72 4.52
C PRO A 6 34.63 56.03 3.03
N PRO A 7 34.56 55.04 2.11
CA PRO A 7 34.01 55.41 0.81
C PRO A 7 33.00 54.42 0.23
N THR A 8 31.97 55.00 -0.37
CA THR A 8 31.05 54.43 -1.34
C THR A 8 31.49 54.85 -2.76
N MET A 9 31.23 53.98 -3.75
CA MET A 9 31.10 54.23 -5.20
C MET A 9 32.31 54.67 -6.05
N MET A 10 32.55 53.93 -7.14
CA MET A 10 32.87 54.48 -8.46
C MET A 10 32.40 53.51 -9.55
N ALA A 11 31.68 54.06 -10.52
CA ALA A 11 31.15 53.42 -11.72
C ALA A 11 32.03 53.72 -12.95
N ARG A 12 32.03 52.83 -13.96
CA ARG A 12 32.23 53.02 -15.42
C ARG A 12 32.72 51.68 -16.02
N GLY A 13 32.29 51.19 -17.18
CA GLY A 13 31.41 51.69 -18.23
C GLY A 13 30.93 50.51 -19.09
N GLY A 14 29.87 50.72 -19.89
CA GLY A 14 29.19 49.67 -20.65
C GLY A 14 29.66 49.49 -22.09
N VAL A 15 29.16 48.45 -22.75
CA VAL A 15 28.86 48.39 -24.20
C VAL A 15 27.68 47.41 -24.43
N ARG A 16 26.72 47.89 -25.26
CA ARG A 16 25.68 47.24 -26.11
C ARG A 16 26.05 45.84 -26.66
N ALA A 17 25.19 44.97 -27.21
CA ALA A 17 23.79 44.86 -27.67
C ALA A 17 23.44 43.33 -27.56
N SER A 18 22.24 42.77 -27.74
CA SER A 18 21.15 43.00 -28.69
C SER A 18 19.96 42.11 -28.31
N GLN A 19 18.74 42.65 -28.36
CA GLN A 19 17.48 41.90 -28.44
C GLN A 19 17.37 41.17 -29.80
N PRO A 20 16.36 40.30 -29.97
CA PRO A 20 15.25 40.78 -30.79
C PRO A 20 13.87 40.57 -30.15
N SER A 21 13.06 41.60 -30.33
CA SER A 21 11.61 41.67 -30.19
C SER A 21 10.95 41.28 -31.51
N PHE A 22 9.78 40.64 -31.46
CA PHE A 22 8.77 40.80 -32.51
C PHE A 22 7.37 40.82 -31.88
N SER A 23 6.69 41.92 -32.13
CA SER A 23 5.36 42.26 -31.64
C SER A 23 4.31 41.95 -32.72
N SER A 24 3.18 41.44 -32.26
CA SER A 24 1.79 41.79 -32.62
C SER A 24 1.38 41.93 -34.09
N ASN A 25 0.32 41.21 -34.46
CA ASN A 25 -0.70 41.77 -35.35
C ASN A 25 -2.10 41.41 -34.84
N SER A 26 -2.92 42.44 -34.64
CA SER A 26 -4.33 42.40 -34.31
C SER A 26 -5.18 42.27 -35.57
N ASN A 27 -6.28 41.53 -35.54
CA ASN A 27 -7.43 41.86 -36.36
C ASN A 27 -8.74 41.61 -35.61
N ASN A 28 -9.63 42.58 -35.75
CA ASN A 28 -10.87 42.78 -35.00
C ASN A 28 -12.04 42.12 -35.75
N GLY A 29 -12.98 41.50 -35.04
CA GLY A 29 -14.17 40.87 -35.61
C GLY A 29 -15.27 40.69 -34.57
N ASN A 30 -16.23 41.61 -34.60
CA ASN A 30 -17.34 41.82 -33.68
C ASN A 30 -18.42 40.72 -33.77
N GLY A 31 -19.08 40.36 -32.67
CA GLY A 31 -20.26 39.48 -32.69
C GLY A 31 -20.88 39.22 -31.31
N ASN A 32 -21.94 39.96 -30.98
CA ASN A 32 -22.79 39.85 -29.80
C ASN A 32 -23.39 38.44 -29.56
N GLY A 33 -23.59 38.09 -28.29
CA GLY A 33 -24.48 36.99 -27.90
C GLY A 33 -24.59 36.82 -26.37
N ASN A 34 -25.61 37.46 -25.78
CA ASN A 34 -26.13 37.15 -24.44
C ASN A 34 -26.35 35.65 -24.27
N THR A 35 -26.00 35.09 -23.10
CA THR A 35 -26.91 34.31 -22.21
C THR A 35 -26.13 33.57 -21.13
N THR A 36 -26.42 33.87 -19.85
CA THR A 36 -26.28 32.95 -18.70
C THR A 36 -27.09 31.67 -18.96
N PRO A 37 -26.70 30.47 -18.46
CA PRO A 37 -27.15 30.00 -17.13
C PRO A 37 -26.13 29.09 -16.39
N SER A 38 -25.94 29.22 -15.07
CA SER A 38 -26.61 28.52 -13.94
C SER A 38 -26.38 27.00 -13.77
N HIS A 39 -25.87 26.67 -12.57
CA HIS A 39 -25.98 25.44 -11.75
C HIS A 39 -26.82 24.23 -12.22
N SER A 40 -26.26 23.03 -12.01
CA SER A 40 -26.95 21.80 -11.52
C SER A 40 -25.86 20.75 -11.22
N SER A 41 -25.59 20.27 -10.00
CA SER A 41 -26.43 19.67 -8.95
C SER A 41 -27.21 18.46 -9.44
N ALA A 42 -26.65 17.28 -9.16
CA ALA A 42 -27.30 15.99 -9.28
C ALA A 42 -28.50 15.90 -8.33
N SER A 43 -29.65 15.46 -8.84
CA SER A 43 -30.69 14.84 -8.03
C SER A 43 -31.43 13.79 -8.85
N SER A 44 -31.54 12.62 -8.24
CA SER A 44 -32.44 11.53 -8.57
C SER A 44 -33.90 11.97 -8.55
N MET A 45 -34.74 11.46 -9.45
CA MET A 45 -36.04 10.88 -9.06
C MET A 45 -36.72 10.06 -10.15
N ASN A 46 -37.40 9.03 -9.64
CA ASN A 46 -38.32 8.04 -10.22
C ASN A 46 -39.38 8.53 -11.22
N GLY A 47 -39.81 7.57 -12.05
CA GLY A 47 -41.08 7.50 -12.79
C GLY A 47 -40.85 6.63 -14.04
N GLY A 48 -41.30 5.38 -14.20
CA GLY A 48 -42.49 4.73 -13.66
C GLY A 48 -43.60 4.84 -14.71
N ASP A 49 -43.60 3.96 -15.70
CA ASP A 49 -44.78 3.58 -16.50
C ASP A 49 -44.52 2.21 -17.15
N GLY A 50 -45.44 1.28 -16.90
CA GLY A 50 -45.30 -0.15 -17.20
C GLY A 50 -45.88 -0.56 -18.54
N TYR A 51 -45.42 -1.72 -19.02
CA TYR A 51 -46.10 -2.56 -20.00
C TYR A 51 -45.76 -4.03 -19.75
N GLU A 52 -46.71 -4.87 -20.10
CA GLU A 52 -47.02 -6.22 -19.61
C GLU A 52 -46.01 -7.31 -19.99
N SER A 53 -46.05 -8.36 -19.18
CA SER A 53 -45.29 -9.59 -19.32
C SER A 53 -45.92 -10.49 -20.39
N ASP A 54 -45.20 -10.69 -21.50
CA ASP A 54 -45.37 -11.88 -22.34
C ASP A 54 -44.17 -12.81 -22.14
N GLY A 55 -44.48 -14.03 -21.71
CA GLY A 55 -43.53 -15.08 -21.44
C GLY A 55 -43.00 -15.71 -22.72
N SER A 56 -41.71 -15.53 -22.99
CA SER A 56 -40.89 -16.49 -23.71
C SER A 56 -39.41 -16.10 -23.57
N ASN A 57 -38.69 -16.74 -22.63
CA ASN A 57 -37.23 -16.99 -22.69
C ASN A 57 -36.73 -17.81 -21.48
N PHE A 58 -37.46 -18.86 -21.10
CA PHE A 58 -36.82 -19.97 -20.40
C PHE A 58 -36.19 -20.89 -21.44
N ALA A 59 -34.86 -20.97 -21.45
CA ALA A 59 -34.17 -22.03 -22.15
C ALA A 59 -34.48 -23.39 -21.47
N PRO A 60 -34.63 -24.48 -22.23
CA PRO A 60 -34.94 -25.80 -21.69
C PRO A 60 -33.77 -26.35 -20.85
N PRO A 61 -34.00 -27.37 -19.99
CA PRO A 61 -32.92 -27.97 -19.20
C PRO A 61 -31.85 -28.53 -20.14
N THR A 62 -30.61 -28.07 -19.97
CA THR A 62 -29.46 -28.58 -20.72
C THR A 62 -29.28 -30.08 -20.47
N PRO A 63 -29.06 -30.90 -21.53
CA PRO A 63 -28.83 -32.33 -21.37
C PRO A 63 -27.54 -32.62 -20.60
N MET A 64 -27.53 -33.69 -19.80
CA MET A 64 -26.36 -34.18 -19.02
C MET A 64 -25.23 -34.78 -19.89
N THR A 65 -24.99 -34.25 -21.08
CA THR A 65 -23.90 -34.66 -21.97
C THR A 65 -23.25 -33.43 -22.59
N LEU A 66 -22.19 -32.94 -21.96
CA LEU A 66 -21.43 -31.79 -22.45
C LEU A 66 -20.63 -32.18 -23.70
N SER A 67 -20.98 -31.60 -24.85
CA SER A 67 -20.16 -31.66 -26.05
C SER A 67 -18.96 -30.70 -25.91
N MET A 68 -17.78 -31.22 -26.27
CA MET A 68 -16.49 -30.54 -26.24
C MET A 68 -16.32 -29.56 -27.41
N SER A 69 -17.19 -28.57 -27.59
CA SER A 69 -17.03 -27.60 -28.69
C SER A 69 -16.06 -26.47 -28.31
N ILE A 70 -14.95 -26.39 -29.04
CA ILE A 70 -13.89 -25.38 -28.95
C ILE A 70 -14.41 -24.01 -29.47
N PRO A 71 -14.02 -22.85 -28.88
CA PRO A 71 -14.42 -21.53 -29.36
C PRO A 71 -14.00 -21.25 -30.82
N ALA A 72 -14.83 -20.50 -31.57
CA ALA A 72 -14.65 -20.24 -32.99
C ALA A 72 -13.32 -19.53 -33.35
N GLU A 73 -12.69 -18.83 -32.41
CA GLU A 73 -11.37 -18.17 -32.58
C GLU A 73 -10.20 -19.17 -32.68
N LEU A 74 -10.38 -20.43 -32.27
CA LEU A 74 -9.35 -21.48 -32.33
C LEU A 74 -9.48 -22.39 -33.57
N ALA A 75 -10.43 -22.13 -34.47
CA ALA A 75 -10.72 -23.01 -35.60
C ALA A 75 -9.53 -23.20 -36.58
N GLY A 76 -8.64 -22.19 -36.68
CA GLY A 76 -7.41 -22.28 -37.48
C GLY A 76 -6.29 -23.12 -36.86
N ALA A 77 -6.36 -23.44 -35.56
CA ALA A 77 -5.36 -24.20 -34.83
C ALA A 77 -5.64 -25.72 -34.79
N ILE A 78 -6.80 -26.16 -35.31
CA ILE A 78 -7.28 -27.55 -35.24
C ILE A 78 -6.26 -28.58 -35.77
N PRO A 79 -5.58 -28.38 -36.92
CA PRO A 79 -4.59 -29.36 -37.42
C PRO A 79 -3.28 -29.39 -36.63
N LEU A 80 -3.01 -28.35 -35.83
CA LEU A 80 -1.78 -28.21 -35.06
C LEU A 80 -1.93 -28.78 -33.64
N ILE A 81 -3.14 -28.94 -33.11
CA ILE A 81 -3.38 -29.36 -31.73
C ILE A 81 -2.94 -30.82 -31.49
N ASP A 82 -3.03 -31.71 -32.49
CA ASP A 82 -2.75 -33.15 -32.34
C ASP A 82 -1.27 -33.56 -32.50
N ARG A 83 -0.36 -32.64 -32.89
CA ARG A 83 1.07 -32.92 -33.03
C ARG A 83 1.88 -32.26 -31.92
N PHE A 84 2.47 -33.08 -31.04
CA PHE A 84 3.14 -32.62 -29.80
C PHE A 84 4.64 -32.34 -29.95
N GLN A 85 5.29 -32.89 -30.99
CA GLN A 85 6.74 -32.80 -31.21
C GLN A 85 7.13 -31.84 -32.34
N ASP A 86 6.17 -31.41 -33.16
CA ASP A 86 6.43 -30.54 -34.30
C ASP A 86 6.47 -29.07 -33.87
N PRO A 87 7.49 -28.29 -34.27
CA PRO A 87 7.48 -26.84 -34.12
C PRO A 87 6.25 -26.20 -34.77
N ILE A 88 5.68 -25.18 -34.12
CA ILE A 88 4.59 -24.41 -34.72
C ILE A 88 5.12 -23.48 -35.83
N PRO A 89 4.45 -23.41 -37.00
CA PRO A 89 4.86 -22.54 -38.10
C PRO A 89 4.42 -21.08 -37.90
N THR A 90 3.47 -20.83 -36.99
CA THR A 90 2.91 -19.51 -36.66
C THR A 90 2.34 -19.52 -35.23
N SER A 91 1.89 -18.38 -34.72
CA SER A 91 1.25 -18.26 -33.41
C SER A 91 -0.09 -19.01 -33.34
N LEU A 92 -0.44 -19.50 -32.16
CA LEU A 92 -1.72 -20.16 -31.90
C LEU A 92 -2.87 -19.15 -31.82
N LEU A 93 -2.62 -18.01 -31.17
CA LEU A 93 -3.55 -16.89 -31.11
C LEU A 93 -3.30 -15.94 -32.28
N LYS A 94 -4.37 -15.22 -32.67
CA LYS A 94 -4.28 -14.15 -33.66
C LYS A 94 -3.59 -12.93 -33.04
N ILE A 95 -2.28 -12.84 -33.21
CA ILE A 95 -1.45 -11.72 -32.75
C ILE A 95 -0.90 -10.91 -33.94
N SER A 96 -0.33 -9.74 -33.66
CA SER A 96 0.28 -8.90 -34.69
C SER A 96 1.49 -9.60 -35.34
N SER A 97 1.69 -9.35 -36.63
CA SER A 97 2.71 -10.04 -37.44
C SER A 97 4.13 -9.86 -36.93
N ASP A 98 4.43 -8.74 -36.26
CA ASP A 98 5.73 -8.47 -35.65
C ASP A 98 6.03 -9.37 -34.43
N LEU A 99 4.99 -9.90 -33.78
CA LEU A 99 5.11 -10.76 -32.59
C LEU A 99 5.14 -12.26 -32.93
N VAL A 100 4.68 -12.66 -34.11
CA VAL A 100 4.63 -14.07 -34.56
C VAL A 100 6.00 -14.74 -34.47
N SER A 101 7.06 -14.05 -34.92
CA SER A 101 8.43 -14.57 -34.84
C SER A 101 8.89 -14.86 -33.40
N ARG A 102 8.42 -14.07 -32.42
CA ARG A 102 8.71 -14.29 -30.99
C ARG A 102 7.89 -15.43 -30.43
N SER A 103 6.62 -15.55 -30.83
CA SER A 103 5.76 -16.69 -30.47
C SER A 103 6.38 -18.02 -30.91
N ILE A 104 6.84 -18.12 -32.17
CA ILE A 104 7.50 -19.33 -32.69
C ILE A 104 8.75 -19.66 -31.87
N LYS A 105 9.59 -18.65 -31.56
CA LYS A 105 10.78 -18.85 -30.72
C LYS A 105 10.44 -19.30 -29.29
N SER A 106 9.38 -18.76 -28.69
CA SER A 106 8.91 -19.20 -27.37
C SER A 106 8.49 -20.68 -27.40
N PHE A 107 7.82 -21.13 -28.46
CA PHE A 107 7.44 -22.53 -28.60
C PHE A 107 8.65 -23.48 -28.69
N HIS A 108 9.70 -23.11 -29.41
CA HIS A 108 10.95 -23.89 -29.43
C HIS A 108 11.58 -24.00 -28.04
N ILE A 109 11.53 -22.93 -27.24
CA ILE A 109 12.01 -22.95 -25.86
C ILE A 109 11.18 -23.93 -25.01
N ILE A 110 9.86 -23.98 -25.21
CA ILE A 110 8.96 -24.94 -24.54
C ILE A 110 9.32 -26.38 -24.92
N LEU A 111 9.46 -26.67 -26.22
CA LEU A 111 9.86 -28.01 -26.70
C LEU A 111 11.19 -28.45 -26.09
N LYS A 112 12.18 -27.54 -26.09
CA LYS A 112 13.48 -27.79 -25.46
C LYS A 112 13.34 -28.07 -23.97
N TYR A 113 12.56 -27.26 -23.25
CA TYR A 113 12.31 -27.45 -21.81
C TYR A 113 11.67 -28.80 -21.49
N MET A 114 10.79 -29.29 -22.37
CA MET A 114 10.13 -30.60 -22.25
C MET A 114 11.01 -31.79 -22.69
N GLY A 115 12.20 -31.55 -23.26
CA GLY A 115 13.06 -32.60 -23.81
C GLY A 115 12.56 -33.21 -25.12
N LEU A 116 11.74 -32.48 -25.89
CA LEU A 116 11.09 -32.95 -27.12
C LEU A 116 11.79 -32.50 -28.41
N GLU A 117 13.03 -31.99 -28.34
CA GLU A 117 13.79 -31.62 -29.55
C GLU A 117 14.18 -32.86 -30.37
N ALA A 118 13.94 -32.79 -31.69
CA ALA A 118 14.04 -33.93 -32.61
C ALA A 118 15.46 -34.52 -32.79
N SER A 119 16.52 -33.85 -32.34
CA SER A 119 17.91 -34.21 -32.65
C SER A 119 18.72 -34.83 -31.51
N ASP A 120 18.31 -34.71 -30.24
CA ASP A 120 19.11 -35.20 -29.09
C ASP A 120 18.20 -35.75 -27.97
N LYS A 121 17.79 -37.02 -28.10
CA LYS A 121 16.93 -37.71 -27.11
C LYS A 121 17.65 -38.10 -25.80
N THR A 122 18.90 -37.68 -25.59
CA THR A 122 19.77 -38.27 -24.54
C THR A 122 20.31 -37.24 -23.52
N THR A 123 20.13 -35.94 -23.73
CA THR A 123 20.65 -34.93 -22.79
C THR A 123 19.60 -34.56 -21.76
N LEU A 124 19.70 -35.12 -20.54
CA LEU A 124 18.95 -34.63 -19.39
C LEU A 124 19.33 -33.16 -19.15
N LEU A 125 18.34 -32.25 -19.24
CA LEU A 125 18.57 -30.84 -18.93
C LEU A 125 18.99 -30.68 -17.47
N THR A 126 20.09 -29.97 -17.25
CA THR A 126 20.50 -29.61 -15.90
C THR A 126 19.48 -28.65 -15.28
N LEU A 127 19.51 -28.49 -13.95
CA LEU A 127 18.69 -27.48 -13.28
C LEU A 127 18.99 -26.08 -13.82
N ASP A 128 20.25 -25.77 -14.11
CA ASP A 128 20.68 -24.50 -14.69
C ASP A 128 20.13 -24.26 -16.10
N ASP A 129 20.13 -25.28 -16.94
CA ASP A 129 19.54 -25.19 -18.28
C ASP A 129 18.05 -24.87 -18.19
N ARG A 130 17.32 -25.58 -17.30
CA ARG A 130 15.89 -25.34 -17.07
C ARG A 130 15.62 -23.93 -16.59
N ILE A 131 16.38 -23.43 -15.62
CA ILE A 131 16.24 -22.05 -15.15
C ILE A 131 16.53 -21.06 -16.29
N GLY A 132 17.59 -21.28 -17.06
CA GLY A 132 17.96 -20.44 -18.20
C GLY A 132 16.86 -20.36 -19.27
N LEU A 133 16.16 -21.46 -19.54
CA LEU A 133 15.02 -21.51 -20.47
C LEU A 133 13.82 -20.72 -19.92
N VAL A 134 13.48 -20.88 -18.64
CA VAL A 134 12.39 -20.12 -17.99
C VAL A 134 12.68 -18.61 -18.04
N VAL A 135 13.92 -18.19 -17.73
CA VAL A 135 14.33 -16.79 -17.83
C VAL A 135 14.18 -16.26 -19.28
N LYS A 136 14.52 -17.07 -20.29
CA LYS A 136 14.32 -16.69 -21.71
C LYS A 136 12.84 -16.50 -22.05
N LEU A 137 11.95 -17.37 -21.56
CA LEU A 137 10.51 -17.22 -21.74
C LEU A 137 10.00 -15.89 -21.14
N TYR A 138 10.40 -15.57 -19.91
CA TYR A 138 10.04 -14.29 -19.30
C TYR A 138 10.58 -13.09 -20.09
N LYS A 139 11.82 -13.15 -20.60
CA LYS A 139 12.38 -12.08 -21.47
C LYS A 139 11.53 -11.83 -22.72
N HIS A 140 10.94 -12.88 -23.29
CA HIS A 140 10.09 -12.75 -24.47
C HIS A 140 8.71 -12.20 -24.15
N THR A 141 8.13 -12.57 -23.01
CA THR A 141 6.69 -12.43 -22.76
C THR A 141 6.32 -11.34 -21.76
N LEU A 142 7.16 -11.03 -20.77
CA LEU A 142 6.79 -10.17 -19.64
C LEU A 142 6.22 -8.81 -20.08
N LYS A 143 6.82 -8.18 -21.10
CA LYS A 143 6.48 -6.82 -21.55
C LYS A 143 5.21 -6.73 -22.43
N ARG A 144 4.71 -7.83 -22.99
CA ARG A 144 3.63 -7.82 -23.99
C ARG A 144 2.53 -8.80 -23.58
N SER A 145 1.33 -8.31 -23.29
CA SER A 145 0.17 -9.13 -22.88
C SER A 145 -0.15 -10.22 -23.88
N GLU A 146 -0.09 -9.90 -25.17
CA GLU A 146 -0.41 -10.80 -26.27
C GLU A 146 0.53 -12.02 -26.26
N LEU A 147 1.81 -11.82 -25.93
CA LEU A 147 2.78 -12.91 -25.82
C LEU A 147 2.64 -13.71 -24.52
N ARG A 148 2.05 -13.14 -23.45
CA ARG A 148 1.74 -13.88 -22.22
C ARG A 148 0.57 -14.83 -22.45
N ASP A 149 -0.48 -14.36 -23.12
CA ASP A 149 -1.64 -15.18 -23.47
C ASP A 149 -1.25 -16.29 -24.45
N GLU A 150 -0.42 -15.96 -25.44
CA GLU A 150 0.15 -16.93 -26.39
C GLU A 150 1.01 -17.98 -25.68
N LEU A 151 1.88 -17.58 -24.75
CA LEU A 151 2.67 -18.53 -23.95
C LEU A 151 1.78 -19.46 -23.15
N PHE A 152 0.72 -18.93 -22.54
CA PHE A 152 -0.26 -19.73 -21.82
C PHE A 152 -0.94 -20.73 -22.75
N ALA A 153 -1.38 -20.31 -23.95
CA ALA A 153 -1.96 -21.19 -24.96
C ALA A 153 -0.99 -22.30 -25.43
N GLN A 154 0.29 -21.95 -25.65
CA GLN A 154 1.33 -22.88 -26.10
C GLN A 154 1.67 -23.93 -25.05
N ILE A 155 1.96 -23.52 -23.82
CA ILE A 155 2.26 -24.44 -22.69
C ILE A 155 1.18 -25.50 -22.56
N SER A 156 -0.05 -25.05 -22.73
CA SER A 156 -1.24 -25.84 -22.55
C SER A 156 -1.61 -26.77 -23.66
N LYS A 157 -1.38 -26.33 -24.91
CA LYS A 157 -1.39 -27.25 -26.05
C LYS A 157 -0.46 -28.43 -25.76
N GLN A 158 0.72 -28.17 -25.18
CA GLN A 158 1.73 -29.19 -24.95
C GLN A 158 1.41 -30.19 -23.83
N THR A 159 0.41 -29.93 -22.99
CA THR A 159 0.06 -30.82 -21.87
C THR A 159 -1.32 -31.42 -21.97
N ARG A 160 -2.17 -30.92 -22.86
CA ARG A 160 -3.49 -31.50 -23.10
C ARG A 160 -3.33 -32.74 -23.98
N ASN A 161 -3.71 -33.92 -23.47
CA ASN A 161 -3.69 -35.20 -24.20
C ASN A 161 -2.29 -35.68 -24.67
N ASN A 162 -1.22 -35.41 -23.91
CA ASN A 162 0.12 -35.90 -24.24
C ASN A 162 0.23 -37.42 -23.91
N PRO A 163 0.57 -38.30 -24.89
CA PRO A 163 0.65 -39.74 -24.67
C PRO A 163 1.79 -40.18 -23.74
N ASP A 164 2.86 -39.38 -23.60
CA ASP A 164 3.91 -39.61 -22.60
C ASP A 164 3.46 -39.06 -21.24
N ARG A 165 2.95 -39.95 -20.40
CA ARG A 165 2.37 -39.67 -19.06
C ARG A 165 3.32 -38.99 -18.04
N GLN A 166 4.54 -38.64 -18.42
CA GLN A 166 5.43 -37.83 -17.57
C GLN A 166 5.15 -36.32 -17.66
N VAL A 167 4.31 -35.86 -18.60
CA VAL A 167 4.17 -34.42 -18.93
C VAL A 167 2.73 -33.89 -18.87
N ASP A 168 1.89 -34.46 -18.00
CA ASP A 168 0.53 -33.94 -17.67
C ASP A 168 0.54 -32.60 -16.90
N ARG A 169 1.62 -31.81 -16.95
CA ARG A 169 1.91 -30.79 -15.93
C ARG A 169 1.42 -29.35 -16.15
N PHE A 170 0.82 -28.90 -17.27
CA PHE A 170 0.59 -27.43 -17.47
C PHE A 170 -0.45 -26.99 -18.53
N ALA A 171 -1.63 -26.46 -18.16
CA ALA A 171 -2.92 -26.63 -18.87
C ALA A 171 -3.68 -25.33 -19.37
N THR A 172 -4.37 -25.30 -20.56
CA THR A 172 -5.40 -24.27 -21.06
C THR A 172 -6.61 -24.88 -21.80
N PRO A 173 -7.80 -24.20 -21.83
CA PRO A 173 -8.04 -22.74 -21.73
C PRO A 173 -8.91 -22.24 -20.58
N SER A 174 -8.58 -21.02 -20.15
CA SER A 174 -9.12 -20.28 -19.01
C SER A 174 -8.86 -20.93 -17.65
N HIS A 175 -9.07 -20.15 -16.58
CA HIS A 175 -9.18 -20.60 -15.18
C HIS A 175 -9.90 -21.97 -15.02
N LYS A 176 -10.84 -22.30 -15.92
CA LYS A 176 -11.65 -23.52 -15.90
C LYS A 176 -10.86 -24.82 -16.06
N TYR A 177 -9.82 -24.89 -16.89
CA TYR A 177 -9.12 -26.16 -17.10
C TYR A 177 -8.08 -26.45 -16.01
N VAL A 178 -7.33 -25.44 -15.55
CA VAL A 178 -6.49 -25.59 -14.34
C VAL A 178 -7.36 -25.98 -13.15
N HIS A 179 -8.56 -25.37 -13.02
CA HIS A 179 -9.55 -25.77 -12.02
C HIS A 179 -10.01 -27.23 -12.17
N TYR A 180 -10.30 -27.68 -13.40
CA TYR A 180 -10.68 -29.07 -13.67
C TYR A 180 -9.59 -30.07 -13.25
N ILE A 181 -8.33 -29.83 -13.64
CA ILE A 181 -7.21 -30.71 -13.26
C ILE A 181 -6.97 -30.68 -11.74
N ALA A 182 -7.05 -29.50 -11.11
CA ALA A 182 -6.87 -29.33 -9.67
C ALA A 182 -7.94 -30.05 -8.82
N HIS A 183 -9.13 -30.28 -9.36
CA HIS A 183 -10.25 -30.94 -8.66
C HIS A 183 -10.62 -32.30 -9.27
N GLY A 184 -9.86 -32.79 -10.26
CA GLY A 184 -10.10 -34.06 -10.92
C GLY A 184 -9.79 -35.24 -10.01
N THR A 185 -10.77 -36.12 -9.81
CA THR A 185 -10.64 -37.31 -8.94
C THR A 185 -9.76 -38.40 -9.55
N THR A 186 -9.64 -38.42 -10.88
CA THR A 186 -8.82 -39.38 -11.64
C THR A 186 -7.41 -38.86 -11.98
N THR A 187 -7.09 -37.63 -11.59
CA THR A 187 -5.79 -37.00 -11.84
C THR A 187 -4.74 -37.52 -10.87
N ASP A 188 -3.52 -37.75 -11.37
CA ASP A 188 -2.36 -38.05 -10.53
C ASP A 188 -2.17 -37.02 -9.39
N SER A 189 -1.73 -37.50 -8.22
CA SER A 189 -1.65 -36.66 -7.02
C SER A 189 -0.62 -35.54 -7.14
N GLU A 190 0.53 -35.78 -7.77
CA GLU A 190 1.55 -34.73 -7.95
C GLU A 190 1.08 -33.67 -8.94
N VAL A 191 0.45 -34.10 -10.04
CA VAL A 191 -0.15 -33.22 -11.05
C VAL A 191 -1.24 -32.35 -10.43
N ARG A 192 -2.08 -32.94 -9.58
CA ARG A 192 -3.13 -32.20 -8.86
C ARG A 192 -2.57 -31.12 -7.93
N ILE A 193 -1.48 -31.40 -7.21
CA ILE A 193 -0.81 -30.42 -6.35
C ILE A 193 -0.26 -29.25 -7.18
N LEU A 194 0.42 -29.53 -8.30
CA LEU A 194 0.94 -28.50 -9.19
C LEU A 194 -0.19 -27.65 -9.81
N ALA A 195 -1.29 -28.28 -10.20
CA ALA A 195 -2.47 -27.58 -10.72
C ALA A 195 -3.12 -26.68 -9.66
N LEU A 196 -3.23 -27.14 -8.40
CA LEU A 196 -3.76 -26.34 -7.30
C LEU A 196 -2.86 -25.13 -6.99
N ASN A 197 -1.55 -25.33 -6.94
CA ASN A 197 -0.58 -24.25 -6.75
C ASN A 197 -0.67 -23.22 -7.89
N THR A 198 -0.79 -23.69 -9.13
CA THR A 198 -0.97 -22.84 -10.31
C THR A 198 -2.28 -22.06 -10.25
N LEU A 199 -3.37 -22.70 -9.83
CA LEU A 199 -4.67 -22.06 -9.66
C LEU A 199 -4.62 -20.94 -8.60
N ASN A 200 -3.96 -21.20 -7.48
CA ASN A 200 -3.80 -20.22 -6.41
C ASN A 200 -2.91 -19.05 -6.85
N ALA A 201 -1.82 -19.31 -7.57
CA ALA A 201 -0.98 -18.27 -8.16
C ALA A 201 -1.75 -17.43 -9.19
N LEU A 202 -2.62 -18.05 -10.00
CA LEU A 202 -3.46 -17.35 -10.96
C LEU A 202 -4.50 -16.45 -10.28
N LYS A 203 -5.16 -16.93 -9.21
CA LYS A 203 -6.09 -16.12 -8.43
C LYS A 203 -5.40 -14.89 -7.84
N ARG A 204 -4.20 -15.07 -7.28
CA ARG A 204 -3.37 -13.97 -6.77
C ARG A 204 -3.00 -12.98 -7.87
N SER A 205 -2.56 -13.46 -9.04
CA SER A 205 -2.12 -12.58 -10.14
C SER A 205 -3.26 -11.84 -10.83
N VAL A 206 -4.48 -12.39 -10.85
CA VAL A 206 -5.66 -11.65 -11.35
C VAL A 206 -5.97 -10.45 -10.46
N LYS A 207 -5.83 -10.59 -9.14
CA LYS A 207 -6.04 -9.50 -8.18
C LYS A 207 -4.88 -8.49 -8.21
N ALA A 208 -3.65 -8.99 -8.17
CA ALA A 208 -2.46 -8.16 -8.00
C ALA A 208 -1.91 -7.57 -9.31
N GLY A 209 -2.35 -8.09 -10.46
CA GLY A 209 -1.80 -7.76 -11.76
C GLY A 209 -0.51 -8.53 -12.07
N PRO A 210 0.05 -8.35 -13.28
CA PRO A 210 1.27 -9.03 -13.69
C PRO A 210 2.50 -8.50 -12.95
N ARG A 211 3.49 -9.39 -12.75
CA ARG A 211 4.84 -9.01 -12.33
C ARG A 211 5.44 -7.96 -13.27
N VAL A 212 6.27 -7.07 -12.73
CA VAL A 212 6.99 -6.06 -13.52
C VAL A 212 8.45 -6.42 -13.74
N THR A 213 9.00 -7.35 -12.95
CA THR A 213 10.38 -7.84 -13.12
C THR A 213 10.41 -9.32 -13.51
N ILE A 214 11.51 -9.72 -14.17
CA ILE A 214 11.78 -11.13 -14.44
C ILE A 214 12.18 -11.79 -13.12
N PRO A 215 11.62 -12.96 -12.78
CA PRO A 215 12.02 -13.69 -11.57
C PRO A 215 13.51 -13.96 -11.50
N ALA A 216 14.06 -13.78 -10.29
CA ALA A 216 15.44 -14.08 -9.99
C ALA A 216 15.73 -15.58 -10.17
N ARG A 217 17.01 -15.91 -10.40
CA ARG A 217 17.43 -17.32 -10.53
C ARG A 217 17.03 -18.13 -9.29
N GLU A 218 17.24 -17.55 -8.11
CA GLU A 218 16.86 -18.14 -6.82
C GLU A 218 15.35 -18.43 -6.73
N GLU A 219 14.50 -17.54 -7.25
CA GLU A 219 13.04 -17.74 -7.25
C GLU A 219 12.63 -18.95 -8.10
N ILE A 220 13.20 -19.05 -9.30
CA ILE A 220 12.91 -20.15 -10.23
C ILE A 220 13.48 -21.46 -9.68
N GLU A 221 14.70 -21.43 -9.13
CA GLU A 221 15.31 -22.60 -8.48
C GLU A 221 14.43 -23.11 -7.33
N ALA A 222 13.96 -22.21 -6.47
CA ALA A 222 13.11 -22.54 -5.34
C ALA A 222 11.80 -23.20 -5.79
N LEU A 223 11.15 -22.65 -6.81
CA LEU A 223 9.95 -23.24 -7.40
C LEU A 223 10.21 -24.66 -7.95
N LEU A 224 11.32 -24.86 -8.66
CA LEU A 224 11.65 -26.16 -9.28
C LEU A 224 12.10 -27.22 -8.28
N THR A 225 12.66 -26.81 -7.15
CA THR A 225 13.21 -27.71 -6.12
C THR A 225 12.31 -27.85 -4.89
N GLY A 226 11.23 -27.07 -4.80
CA GLY A 226 10.35 -27.02 -3.63
C GLY A 226 10.98 -26.35 -2.40
N LYS A 227 12.11 -25.65 -2.56
CA LYS A 227 12.72 -24.87 -1.48
C LYS A 227 11.84 -23.66 -1.16
N LYS A 228 11.76 -23.28 0.11
CA LYS A 228 11.13 -22.04 0.56
C LYS A 228 12.14 -20.90 0.50
N LEU A 229 11.76 -19.77 -0.08
CA LEU A 229 12.56 -18.55 0.03
C LEU A 229 12.17 -17.80 1.29
N THR A 230 13.11 -17.06 1.82
CA THR A 230 12.90 -16.20 2.98
C THR A 230 13.46 -14.80 2.74
N THR A 231 12.87 -13.81 3.40
CA THR A 231 13.37 -12.45 3.43
C THR A 231 13.15 -11.83 4.80
N ILE A 232 13.96 -10.82 5.13
CA ILE A 232 13.96 -10.17 6.43
C ILE A 232 13.10 -8.91 6.37
N VAL A 233 12.18 -8.78 7.32
CA VAL A 233 11.41 -7.57 7.56
C VAL A 233 11.83 -6.96 8.90
N PHE A 234 12.27 -5.72 8.86
CA PHE A 234 12.73 -4.98 10.04
C PHE A 234 11.58 -4.21 10.70
N PHE A 235 11.68 -4.01 12.00
CA PHE A 235 10.90 -3.00 12.74
C PHE A 235 11.74 -1.74 12.93
N LEU A 236 11.12 -0.68 13.48
CA LEU A 236 11.78 0.62 13.66
C LEU A 236 12.79 0.67 14.81
N ASP A 237 12.84 -0.37 15.64
CA ASP A 237 13.84 -0.58 16.70
C ASP A 237 15.00 -1.48 16.22
N GLU A 238 15.10 -1.73 14.90
CA GLU A 238 16.09 -2.59 14.25
C GLU A 238 15.98 -4.09 14.57
N THR A 239 14.99 -4.50 15.38
CA THR A 239 14.62 -5.92 15.46
C THR A 239 14.02 -6.37 14.13
N PHE A 240 13.97 -7.68 13.90
CA PHE A 240 13.49 -8.21 12.62
C PHE A 240 12.83 -9.57 12.78
N GLU A 241 11.99 -9.90 11.81
CA GLU A 241 11.43 -11.23 11.61
C GLU A 241 11.75 -11.72 10.20
N GLU A 242 11.87 -13.03 10.07
CA GLU A 242 12.06 -13.69 8.79
C GLU A 242 10.71 -14.22 8.29
N ILE A 243 10.30 -13.78 7.10
CA ILE A 243 9.07 -14.25 6.44
C ILE A 243 9.40 -15.10 5.23
N THR A 244 8.50 -16.04 4.91
CA THR A 244 8.62 -16.82 3.68
C THR A 244 8.00 -16.07 2.50
N TYR A 245 8.50 -16.31 1.29
CA TYR A 245 7.85 -15.79 0.09
C TYR A 245 8.03 -16.74 -1.10
N ASP A 246 7.10 -16.65 -2.05
CA ASP A 246 7.17 -17.30 -3.35
C ASP A 246 7.05 -16.26 -4.48
N MET A 247 7.06 -16.73 -5.73
CA MET A 247 6.99 -15.87 -6.91
C MET A 247 5.70 -15.04 -7.04
N ALA A 248 4.66 -15.37 -6.26
CA ALA A 248 3.34 -14.75 -6.25
C ALA A 248 2.98 -14.09 -4.91
N THR A 249 3.88 -14.09 -3.92
CA THR A 249 3.67 -13.42 -2.63
C THR A 249 3.65 -11.90 -2.83
N THR A 250 2.53 -11.30 -2.45
CA THR A 250 2.32 -9.84 -2.46
C THR A 250 2.68 -9.22 -1.11
N VAL A 251 2.74 -7.89 -1.06
CA VAL A 251 2.90 -7.14 0.21
C VAL A 251 1.77 -7.46 1.18
N ALA A 252 0.52 -7.57 0.71
CA ALA A 252 -0.61 -7.94 1.56
C ALA A 252 -0.42 -9.33 2.19
N ASP A 253 0.00 -10.33 1.40
CA ASP A 253 0.25 -11.68 1.89
C ASP A 253 1.38 -11.68 2.94
N ALA A 254 2.45 -10.93 2.68
CA ALA A 254 3.59 -10.80 3.59
C ALA A 254 3.21 -10.09 4.91
N VAL A 255 2.34 -9.07 4.85
CA VAL A 255 1.81 -8.39 6.03
C VAL A 255 0.96 -9.34 6.87
N GLU A 256 0.11 -10.16 6.24
CA GLU A 256 -0.71 -11.16 6.93
C GLU A 256 0.15 -12.24 7.60
N GLU A 257 1.16 -12.77 6.89
CA GLU A 257 2.10 -13.75 7.45
C GLU A 257 2.88 -13.17 8.63
N LEU A 258 3.40 -11.96 8.49
CA LEU A 258 4.15 -11.29 9.55
C LEU A 258 3.28 -11.01 10.78
N ALA A 259 2.05 -10.50 10.58
CA ALA A 259 1.10 -10.26 11.65
C ALA A 259 0.80 -11.55 12.43
N ARG A 260 0.67 -12.69 11.74
CA ARG A 260 0.51 -14.01 12.36
C ARG A 260 1.75 -14.42 13.17
N ILE A 261 2.97 -14.19 12.66
CA ILE A 261 4.23 -14.52 13.36
C ILE A 261 4.33 -13.76 14.68
N ILE A 262 4.10 -12.44 14.64
CA ILE A 262 4.20 -11.56 15.82
C ILE A 262 2.93 -11.53 16.68
N LYS A 263 1.90 -12.31 16.31
CA LYS A 263 0.61 -12.39 17.00
C LYS A 263 -0.12 -11.04 17.10
N LEU A 264 0.01 -10.20 16.06
CA LEU A 264 -0.72 -8.93 15.95
C LEU A 264 -2.13 -9.19 15.40
N SER A 265 -3.15 -9.00 16.22
CA SER A 265 -4.54 -9.29 15.83
C SER A 265 -5.16 -8.19 14.94
N VAL A 266 -4.87 -6.92 15.25
CA VAL A 266 -5.37 -5.75 14.52
C VAL A 266 -4.26 -5.13 13.69
N TYR A 267 -4.05 -5.65 12.48
CA TYR A 267 -2.95 -5.21 11.61
C TYR A 267 -3.39 -4.37 10.40
N SER A 268 -4.68 -4.07 10.23
CA SER A 268 -5.20 -3.34 9.06
C SER A 268 -4.62 -1.93 8.86
N SER A 269 -4.08 -1.32 9.92
CA SER A 269 -3.38 -0.03 9.87
C SER A 269 -1.88 -0.15 9.62
N PHE A 270 -1.33 -1.36 9.52
CA PHE A 270 0.09 -1.64 9.31
C PHE A 270 0.35 -2.10 7.88
N SER A 271 1.57 -1.88 7.41
CA SER A 271 2.03 -2.39 6.12
C SER A 271 3.55 -2.39 6.04
N LEU A 272 4.07 -2.82 4.90
CA LEU A 272 5.48 -2.76 4.57
C LEU A 272 5.83 -1.42 3.91
N PHE A 273 7.04 -0.98 4.22
CA PHE A 273 7.67 0.21 3.67
C PHE A 273 9.03 -0.19 3.11
N GLU A 274 9.42 0.44 2.01
CA GLU A 274 10.82 0.48 1.60
C GLU A 274 11.51 1.59 2.41
N CYS A 275 12.53 1.21 3.18
CA CYS A 275 13.43 2.15 3.83
C CYS A 275 14.69 2.29 2.98
N ARG A 276 14.96 3.49 2.48
CA ARG A 276 16.21 3.85 1.79
C ARG A 276 17.09 4.66 2.71
N LYS A 277 18.29 4.17 2.97
CA LYS A 277 19.32 4.86 3.73
C LYS A 277 20.53 5.11 2.85
N VAL A 278 20.85 6.38 2.62
CA VAL A 278 22.09 6.78 1.95
C VAL A 278 23.18 6.86 3.01
N VAL A 279 24.16 5.96 2.94
CA VAL A 279 25.34 6.03 3.79
C VAL A 279 26.45 6.73 3.01
N SER A 280 26.72 7.99 3.37
CA SER A 280 27.86 8.75 2.84
C SER A 280 29.15 8.28 3.52
N GLY A 281 30.24 8.14 2.75
CA GLY A 281 31.52 7.61 3.23
C GLY A 281 32.30 8.51 4.22
N SER A 282 31.76 9.68 4.58
CA SER A 282 32.34 10.54 5.61
C SER A 282 31.92 10.06 7.01
N LYS A 283 32.88 9.95 7.93
CA LYS A 283 32.72 9.60 9.36
C LYS A 283 31.86 10.60 10.18
N SER A 284 31.06 11.44 9.52
CA SER A 284 30.05 12.27 10.18
C SER A 284 28.86 11.39 10.53
N SER A 285 28.53 11.29 11.82
CA SER A 285 27.30 10.70 12.35
C SER A 285 26.06 11.54 11.99
N ASP A 286 25.98 12.01 10.75
CA ASP A 286 24.71 12.45 10.21
C ASP A 286 23.91 11.19 10.00
N VAL A 287 22.85 11.08 10.80
CA VAL A 287 21.72 10.19 10.56
C VAL A 287 21.31 10.46 9.12
N GLY A 288 21.83 9.67 8.18
CA GLY A 288 21.52 9.82 6.76
C GLY A 288 20.01 9.82 6.63
N ASN A 289 19.46 10.71 5.80
CA ASN A 289 18.02 10.83 5.61
C ASN A 289 17.43 9.46 5.26
N GLU A 290 16.88 8.78 6.26
CA GLU A 290 16.13 7.54 6.08
C GLU A 290 14.80 7.94 5.48
N GLU A 291 14.60 7.55 4.22
CA GLU A 291 13.34 7.77 3.52
C GLU A 291 12.51 6.50 3.60
N TYR A 292 11.29 6.63 4.13
CA TYR A 292 10.33 5.53 4.25
C TYR A 292 9.24 5.70 3.19
N ILE A 293 9.15 4.78 2.24
CA ILE A 293 8.22 4.80 1.12
C ILE A 293 7.21 3.68 1.30
N GLY A 294 5.91 4.02 1.39
CA GLY A 294 4.84 3.03 1.54
C GLY A 294 4.76 2.13 0.31
N LEU A 295 4.54 0.83 0.55
CA LEU A 295 4.40 -0.15 -0.51
C LEU A 295 2.92 -0.44 -0.81
N ASP A 296 2.60 -0.58 -2.09
CA ASP A 296 1.29 -1.03 -2.56
C ASP A 296 1.05 -2.49 -2.14
N ASP A 297 -0.14 -2.76 -1.62
CA ASP A 297 -0.53 -4.07 -1.10
C ASP A 297 -0.45 -5.19 -2.15
N ASN A 298 -0.59 -4.86 -3.43
CA ASN A 298 -0.54 -5.80 -4.55
C ASN A 298 0.86 -5.97 -5.14
N LYS A 299 1.86 -5.18 -4.70
CA LYS A 299 3.22 -5.31 -5.23
C LYS A 299 3.84 -6.64 -4.79
N TYR A 300 4.55 -7.31 -5.69
CA TYR A 300 5.21 -8.58 -5.38
C TYR A 300 6.51 -8.38 -4.59
N ILE A 301 6.72 -9.22 -3.57
CA ILE A 301 7.97 -9.22 -2.78
C ILE A 301 9.19 -9.49 -3.67
N GLY A 302 9.09 -10.43 -4.61
CA GLY A 302 10.17 -10.71 -5.56
C GLY A 302 10.58 -9.50 -6.41
N ASP A 303 9.60 -8.70 -6.86
CA ASP A 303 9.86 -7.48 -7.64
C ASP A 303 10.57 -6.41 -6.78
N LEU A 304 10.16 -6.26 -5.51
CA LEU A 304 10.82 -5.35 -4.55
C LEU A 304 12.27 -5.72 -4.28
N LEU A 305 12.53 -7.01 -4.02
CA LEU A 305 13.89 -7.48 -3.75
C LEU A 305 14.80 -7.33 -4.99
N ALA A 306 14.25 -7.52 -6.19
CA ALA A 306 14.97 -7.26 -7.44
C ALA A 306 15.29 -5.76 -7.63
N GLU A 307 14.35 -4.87 -7.29
CA GLU A 307 14.56 -3.42 -7.28
C GLU A 307 15.66 -3.01 -6.30
N PHE A 308 15.68 -3.57 -5.09
CA PHE A 308 16.70 -3.27 -4.07
C PHE A 308 18.09 -3.70 -4.53
N LYS A 309 18.22 -4.90 -5.11
CA LYS A 309 19.47 -5.37 -5.73
C LYS A 309 19.92 -4.42 -6.85
N SER A 310 18.99 -4.01 -7.72
CA SER A 310 19.28 -3.11 -8.84
C SER A 310 19.69 -1.71 -8.41
N ALA A 311 19.09 -1.17 -7.35
CA ALA A 311 19.43 0.14 -6.80
C ALA A 311 20.85 0.15 -6.23
N LYS A 312 21.24 -0.92 -5.52
CA LYS A 312 22.60 -1.11 -4.99
C LYS A 312 23.66 -1.13 -6.10
N ASP A 313 23.37 -1.76 -7.23
CA ASP A 313 24.32 -1.88 -8.35
C ASP A 313 24.51 -0.58 -9.15
N ARG A 314 23.49 0.29 -9.21
CA ARG A 314 23.53 1.56 -9.96
C ARG A 314 24.34 2.64 -9.25
N ASN A 315 24.31 2.68 -7.92
CA ASN A 315 24.94 3.73 -7.12
C ASN A 315 26.38 3.36 -6.73
N LYS A 316 27.25 3.12 -7.73
CA LYS A 316 28.69 2.88 -7.52
C LYS A 316 29.39 4.15 -7.00
N GLY A 317 29.25 4.43 -5.71
CA GLY A 317 29.84 5.58 -5.02
C GLY A 317 29.16 5.92 -3.69
N GLU A 318 27.87 5.61 -3.55
CA GLU A 318 27.09 5.77 -2.31
C GLU A 318 26.52 4.42 -1.91
N ILE A 319 26.68 4.03 -0.63
CA ILE A 319 26.08 2.79 -0.14
C ILE A 319 24.60 3.08 0.13
N LEU A 320 23.75 2.77 -0.85
CA LEU A 320 22.30 2.72 -0.67
C LEU A 320 21.92 1.40 0.00
N HIS A 321 21.44 1.49 1.23
CA HIS A 321 20.85 0.36 1.94
C HIS A 321 19.32 0.42 1.81
N CYS A 322 18.75 -0.57 1.12
CA CYS A 322 17.30 -0.73 0.99
C CYS A 322 16.85 -1.90 1.88
N LYS A 323 15.88 -1.67 2.77
CA LYS A 323 15.31 -2.71 3.64
C LYS A 323 13.78 -2.64 3.66
N LEU A 324 13.14 -3.80 3.84
CA LEU A 324 11.70 -3.87 4.14
C LEU A 324 11.50 -3.52 5.61
N VAL A 325 10.57 -2.61 5.88
CA VAL A 325 10.21 -2.19 7.25
C VAL A 325 8.72 -2.36 7.47
N PHE A 326 8.34 -3.07 8.53
CA PHE A 326 6.95 -3.16 8.96
C PHE A 326 6.64 -2.03 9.94
N LYS A 327 5.69 -1.18 9.58
CA LYS A 327 5.22 -0.10 10.45
C LYS A 327 3.79 0.29 10.17
N LYS A 328 3.21 1.07 11.08
CA LYS A 328 1.87 1.62 10.95
C LYS A 328 1.84 2.70 9.87
N ARG A 329 0.88 2.59 8.92
CA ARG A 329 0.65 3.58 7.87
C ARG A 329 0.10 4.88 8.43
N LEU A 330 -0.89 4.77 9.32
CA LEU A 330 -1.63 5.90 9.86
C LEU A 330 -2.17 5.57 11.25
N PHE A 331 -2.08 6.51 12.18
CA PHE A 331 -2.68 6.42 13.50
C PHE A 331 -4.12 6.96 13.49
N ARG A 332 -5.09 6.06 13.46
CA ARG A 332 -6.52 6.38 13.40
C ARG A 332 -7.08 6.64 14.78
N GLU A 333 -8.23 7.31 14.84
CA GLU A 333 -8.91 7.54 16.11
C GLU A 333 -9.44 6.24 16.73
N SER A 334 -9.86 5.28 15.91
CA SER A 334 -10.30 3.96 16.35
C SER A 334 -9.21 3.16 17.07
N ASP A 335 -7.94 3.47 16.78
CA ASP A 335 -6.79 2.76 17.33
C ASP A 335 -6.64 2.95 18.84
N GLU A 336 -7.24 4.01 19.39
CA GLU A 336 -7.23 4.27 20.83
C GLU A 336 -8.02 3.23 21.65
N ALA A 337 -8.91 2.49 21.01
CA ALA A 337 -9.68 1.41 21.64
C ALA A 337 -8.98 0.05 21.56
N VAL A 338 -7.80 -0.03 20.92
CA VAL A 338 -7.08 -1.29 20.72
C VAL A 338 -6.16 -1.54 21.91
N GLU A 339 -6.46 -2.59 22.67
CA GLU A 339 -5.69 -3.01 23.86
C GLU A 339 -4.70 -4.14 23.58
N ASP A 340 -4.58 -4.58 22.31
CA ASP A 340 -3.61 -5.61 21.90
C ASP A 340 -2.17 -5.20 22.30
N PRO A 341 -1.47 -5.99 23.13
CA PRO A 341 -0.13 -5.64 23.61
C PRO A 341 0.89 -5.43 22.49
N MET A 342 0.85 -6.24 21.43
CA MET A 342 1.78 -6.10 20.30
C MET A 342 1.47 -4.82 19.52
N PHE A 343 0.19 -4.48 19.36
CA PHE A 343 -0.24 -3.24 18.74
C PHE A 343 0.27 -2.00 19.51
N VAL A 344 0.14 -2.01 20.84
CA VAL A 344 0.61 -0.93 21.71
C VAL A 344 2.14 -0.84 21.68
N GLN A 345 2.84 -1.97 21.72
CA GLN A 345 4.29 -2.02 21.63
C GLN A 345 4.80 -1.45 20.30
N LEU A 346 4.26 -1.87 19.15
CA LEU A 346 4.64 -1.34 17.85
C LEU A 346 4.31 0.15 17.71
N SER A 347 3.19 0.58 18.28
CA SER A 347 2.80 2.00 18.32
C SER A 347 3.79 2.83 19.14
N TYR A 348 4.25 2.32 20.28
CA TYR A 348 5.30 2.95 21.09
C TYR A 348 6.63 3.02 20.33
N VAL A 349 7.09 1.91 19.76
CA VAL A 349 8.34 1.86 18.98
C VAL A 349 8.32 2.87 17.83
N GLN A 350 7.20 2.99 17.13
CA GLN A 350 7.06 3.95 16.03
C GLN A 350 7.05 5.41 16.51
N LEU A 351 6.31 5.74 17.57
CA LEU A 351 6.27 7.10 18.10
C LEU A 351 7.59 7.51 18.75
N GLN A 352 8.29 6.55 19.37
CA GLN A 352 9.64 6.73 19.89
C GLN A 352 10.62 7.06 18.75
N HIS A 353 10.60 6.26 17.68
CA HIS A 353 11.40 6.49 16.49
C HIS A 353 11.14 7.88 15.89
N ASP A 354 9.88 8.23 15.69
CA ASP A 354 9.48 9.54 15.15
C ASP A 354 9.91 10.70 16.06
N TYR A 355 9.80 10.56 17.38
CA TYR A 355 10.28 11.54 18.36
C TYR A 355 11.80 11.75 18.26
N ASN A 356 12.56 10.65 18.20
CA ASN A 356 14.03 10.69 18.14
C ASN A 356 14.56 11.28 16.82
N LEU A 357 13.80 11.15 15.72
CA LEU A 357 14.06 11.88 14.47
C LEU A 357 13.79 13.39 14.55
N GLY A 358 13.22 13.86 15.66
CA GLY A 358 12.82 15.26 15.86
C GLY A 358 11.50 15.60 15.18
N ASN A 359 10.62 14.62 14.91
CA ASN A 359 9.36 14.89 14.25
C ASN A 359 8.32 15.61 15.12
N TYR A 360 8.50 15.55 16.45
CA TYR A 360 7.64 16.21 17.42
C TYR A 360 8.41 17.36 18.09
N PRO A 361 8.20 18.61 17.64
CA PRO A 361 8.86 19.76 18.25
C PRO A 361 8.20 20.09 19.59
N VAL A 362 8.75 19.54 20.67
CA VAL A 362 8.23 19.72 22.03
C VAL A 362 9.05 20.76 22.80
N GLY A 363 8.44 21.33 23.84
CA GLY A 363 9.12 22.25 24.75
C GLY A 363 10.12 21.53 25.67
N ARG A 364 10.88 22.31 26.45
CA ARG A 364 11.91 21.80 27.37
C ARG A 364 11.37 20.78 28.37
N ASP A 365 10.28 21.13 29.07
CA ASP A 365 9.73 20.28 30.13
C ASP A 365 9.24 18.93 29.59
N ASP A 366 8.54 18.96 28.45
CA ASP A 366 8.08 17.76 27.77
C ASP A 366 9.27 16.94 27.24
N ALA A 367 10.30 17.56 26.68
CA ALA A 367 11.49 16.85 26.22
C ALA A 367 12.19 16.11 27.36
N ALA A 368 12.40 16.78 28.51
CA ALA A 368 13.00 16.17 29.68
C ALA A 368 12.15 15.01 30.23
N GLN A 369 10.83 15.18 30.28
CA GLN A 369 9.89 14.14 30.71
C GLN A 369 9.88 12.95 29.75
N LEU A 370 9.82 13.17 28.43
CA LEU A 370 9.81 12.13 27.41
C LEU A 370 11.13 11.34 27.40
N SER A 371 12.26 12.00 27.57
CA SER A 371 13.56 11.32 27.70
C SER A 371 13.62 10.49 28.98
N ALA A 372 13.18 11.01 30.13
CA ALA A 372 13.12 10.26 31.38
C ALA A 372 12.22 9.01 31.28
N LEU A 373 11.04 9.13 30.68
CA LEU A 373 10.12 8.00 30.47
C LEU A 373 10.73 6.91 29.59
N GLN A 374 11.40 7.28 28.49
CA GLN A 374 12.08 6.31 27.62
C GLN A 374 13.21 5.59 28.34
N ILE A 375 13.99 6.30 29.15
CA ILE A 375 15.05 5.69 29.97
C ILE A 375 14.44 4.69 30.96
N LEU A 376 13.34 5.06 31.63
CA LEU A 376 12.63 4.17 32.54
C LEU A 376 12.14 2.91 31.82
N VAL A 377 11.62 3.02 30.60
CA VAL A 377 11.21 1.86 29.78
C VAL A 377 12.42 0.95 29.49
N GLU A 378 13.58 1.52 29.15
CA GLU A 378 14.78 0.76 28.80
C GLU A 378 15.35 0.02 30.02
N ILE A 379 15.68 0.73 31.10
CA ILE A 379 16.45 0.17 32.22
C ILE A 379 15.63 -0.14 33.48
N GLY A 380 14.41 0.40 33.61
CA GLY A 380 13.65 0.33 34.87
C GLY A 380 14.21 1.30 35.91
N PHE A 381 13.47 1.54 37.01
CA PHE A 381 13.86 2.57 37.99
C PHE A 381 15.13 2.18 38.75
N VAL A 382 16.00 3.18 38.98
CA VAL A 382 17.27 3.06 39.73
C VAL A 382 17.46 4.35 40.53
N ASP A 383 17.83 4.24 41.80
CA ASP A 383 17.94 5.39 42.72
C ASP A 383 18.98 6.44 42.29
N ASN A 384 20.14 5.98 41.79
CA ASN A 384 21.27 6.82 41.38
C ASN A 384 21.55 6.68 39.88
N PRO A 385 20.71 7.26 39.01
CA PRO A 385 20.81 7.10 37.56
C PRO A 385 22.12 7.65 36.97
N ASP A 386 22.68 8.70 37.58
CA ASP A 386 23.95 9.33 37.24
C ASP A 386 25.17 8.43 37.45
N SER A 387 25.06 7.44 38.35
CA SER A 387 26.08 6.42 38.56
C SER A 387 26.03 5.27 37.53
N CYS A 388 25.00 5.23 36.69
CA CYS A 388 24.87 4.22 35.64
C CYS A 388 25.90 4.48 34.53
N VAL A 389 26.71 3.47 34.20
CA VAL A 389 27.75 3.54 33.15
C VAL A 389 27.16 3.93 31.79
N GLU A 390 25.91 3.56 31.52
CA GLU A 390 25.21 3.82 30.26
C GLU A 390 24.41 5.13 30.25
N TRP A 391 24.39 5.90 31.34
CA TRP A 391 23.52 7.09 31.43
C TRP A 391 23.72 8.07 30.27
N ILE A 392 24.97 8.33 29.91
CA ILE A 392 25.31 9.25 28.82
C ILE A 392 24.84 8.71 27.46
N SER A 393 24.96 7.41 27.19
CA SER A 393 24.50 6.82 25.93
C SER A 393 22.97 6.79 25.85
N LEU A 394 22.28 6.58 26.98
CA LEU A 394 20.82 6.65 27.06
C LEU A 394 20.30 8.07 26.78
N LEU A 395 20.97 9.10 27.33
CA LEU A 395 20.65 10.50 27.01
C LEU A 395 20.82 10.80 25.52
N GLU A 396 21.94 10.38 24.92
CA GLU A 396 22.21 10.60 23.50
C GLU A 396 21.24 9.83 22.58
N ARG A 397 20.71 8.69 23.05
CA ARG A 397 19.72 7.88 22.31
C ARG A 397 18.30 8.43 22.40
N PHE A 398 17.90 8.97 23.55
CA PHE A 398 16.49 9.32 23.84
C PHE A 398 16.21 10.82 23.92
N LEU A 399 17.23 11.68 23.79
CA LEU A 399 17.06 13.11 23.58
C LEU A 399 17.34 13.45 22.10
N PRO A 400 16.33 13.89 21.33
CA PRO A 400 16.51 14.19 19.91
C PRO A 400 17.64 15.20 19.70
N ARG A 401 18.51 14.96 18.71
CA ARG A 401 19.70 15.81 18.44
C ARG A 401 19.33 17.28 18.25
N GLN A 402 18.20 17.55 17.62
CA GLN A 402 17.68 18.90 17.36
C GLN A 402 17.28 19.64 18.65
N ILE A 403 16.91 18.91 19.71
CA ILE A 403 16.58 19.44 21.03
C ILE A 403 17.85 19.50 21.90
N ALA A 404 18.71 18.47 21.81
CA ALA A 404 19.94 18.41 22.58
C ALA A 404 20.84 19.65 22.37
N VAL A 405 20.89 20.19 21.15
CA VAL A 405 21.71 21.37 20.81
C VAL A 405 21.17 22.70 21.34
N THR A 406 19.95 22.77 21.86
CA THR A 406 19.37 24.05 22.31
C THR A 406 19.94 24.52 23.65
N ARG A 407 20.64 23.65 24.41
CA ARG A 407 21.18 23.93 25.75
C ARG A 407 22.45 23.13 26.02
N GLY A 408 23.12 23.43 27.14
CA GLY A 408 24.28 22.67 27.58
C GLY A 408 23.93 21.25 28.03
N LYS A 409 24.77 20.25 27.66
CA LYS A 409 24.56 18.83 28.00
C LYS A 409 24.27 18.59 29.49
N ARG A 410 25.00 19.27 30.37
CA ARG A 410 24.82 19.15 31.83
C ARG A 410 23.48 19.69 32.34
N GLU A 411 22.92 20.71 31.69
CA GLU A 411 21.61 21.24 32.07
C GLU A 411 20.50 20.25 31.70
N TRP A 412 20.59 19.67 30.49
CA TRP A 412 19.67 18.61 30.06
C TRP A 412 19.74 17.40 30.99
N GLU A 413 20.94 16.97 31.33
CA GLU A 413 21.17 15.86 32.27
C GLU A 413 20.49 16.10 33.62
N LEU A 414 20.68 17.26 34.23
CA LEU A 414 20.05 17.61 35.51
C LEU A 414 18.52 17.62 35.43
N ASP A 415 17.95 18.20 34.36
CA ASP A 415 16.51 18.22 34.16
C ASP A 415 15.95 16.80 33.99
N ILE A 416 16.61 15.96 33.20
CA ILE A 416 16.17 14.58 32.93
C ILE A 416 16.28 13.73 34.19
N ILE A 417 17.37 13.84 34.97
CA ILE A 417 17.50 13.15 36.27
C ILE A 417 16.35 13.57 37.20
N SER A 418 16.06 14.88 37.29
CA SER A 418 14.98 15.37 38.13
C SER A 418 13.62 14.80 37.71
N ARG A 419 13.32 14.72 36.41
CA ARG A 419 12.09 14.07 35.92
C ARG A 419 12.10 12.56 36.18
N TYR A 420 13.24 11.90 35.99
CA TYR A 420 13.39 10.46 36.17
C TYR A 420 13.17 10.03 37.63
N GLN A 421 13.68 10.76 38.60
CA GLN A 421 13.47 10.48 40.03
C GLN A 421 11.98 10.51 40.41
N LEU A 422 11.17 11.34 39.76
CA LEU A 422 9.73 11.40 39.98
C LEU A 422 8.97 10.17 39.45
N THR A 423 9.65 9.28 38.71
CA THR A 423 9.06 8.08 38.10
C THR A 423 9.22 6.80 38.93
N GLU A 424 9.70 6.90 40.19
CA GLU A 424 9.92 5.76 41.12
C GLU A 424 8.70 4.82 41.24
N HIS A 425 7.49 5.39 41.24
CA HIS A 425 6.24 4.64 41.40
C HIS A 425 5.68 4.06 40.10
N LEU A 426 6.35 4.26 38.96
CA LEU A 426 5.87 3.84 37.65
C LEU A 426 6.50 2.52 37.21
N SER A 427 5.69 1.63 36.66
CA SER A 427 6.21 0.47 35.93
C SER A 427 6.72 0.88 34.53
N LYS A 428 7.47 -0.01 33.88
CA LYS A 428 7.86 0.16 32.46
C LYS A 428 6.64 0.35 31.55
N ASP A 429 5.54 -0.34 31.85
CA ASP A 429 4.32 -0.21 31.06
C ASP A 429 3.62 1.13 31.31
N ASP A 430 3.54 1.56 32.57
CA ASP A 430 2.99 2.89 32.90
C ASP A 430 3.79 4.01 32.21
N ALA A 431 5.12 3.88 32.18
CA ALA A 431 6.00 4.82 31.51
C ALA A 431 5.76 4.86 30.00
N ARG A 432 5.62 3.68 29.36
CA ARG A 432 5.25 3.54 27.95
C ARG A 432 3.92 4.21 27.66
N GLN A 433 2.90 3.95 28.48
CA GLN A 433 1.58 4.57 28.33
C GLN A 433 1.62 6.09 28.56
N GLN A 434 2.41 6.59 29.51
CA GLN A 434 2.60 8.03 29.73
C GLN A 434 3.26 8.70 28.53
N PHE A 435 4.32 8.08 27.97
CA PHE A 435 4.99 8.57 26.77
C PHE A 435 4.00 8.72 25.60
N LEU A 436 3.22 7.66 25.34
CA LEU A 436 2.18 7.66 24.30
C LEU A 436 1.13 8.76 24.56
N ARG A 437 0.68 8.93 25.81
CA ARG A 437 -0.30 9.95 26.20
C ARG A 437 0.20 11.37 25.95
N ILE A 438 1.44 11.67 26.30
CA ILE A 438 2.05 13.00 26.10
C ILE A 438 2.06 13.33 24.60
N LEU A 439 2.65 12.46 23.77
CA LEU A 439 2.73 12.72 22.33
C LEU A 439 1.35 12.81 21.67
N ARG A 440 0.40 11.96 22.07
CA ARG A 440 -0.98 12.00 21.57
C ARG A 440 -1.73 13.27 21.97
N SER A 441 -1.38 13.87 23.10
CA SER A 441 -2.04 15.10 23.58
C SER A 441 -1.70 16.33 22.73
N LEU A 442 -0.55 16.31 22.04
CA LEU A 442 -0.12 17.37 21.14
C LEU A 442 -1.15 17.60 20.02
N PRO A 443 -1.32 18.84 19.52
CA PRO A 443 -2.20 19.14 18.40
C PRO A 443 -1.86 18.29 17.16
N TYR A 444 -0.57 18.07 16.92
CA TYR A 444 -0.02 17.26 15.84
C TYR A 444 0.41 15.86 16.29
N GLY A 445 -0.04 15.40 17.46
CA GLY A 445 0.18 14.03 17.91
C GLY A 445 -0.28 13.03 16.86
N ASN A 446 0.46 11.93 16.71
CA ASN A 446 0.11 10.85 15.78
C ASN A 446 0.04 11.28 14.29
N SER A 447 0.69 12.39 13.92
CA SER A 447 0.71 12.85 12.53
C SER A 447 1.63 12.02 11.65
N VAL A 448 1.24 11.85 10.39
CA VAL A 448 2.18 11.49 9.32
C VAL A 448 2.75 12.78 8.73
N PHE A 449 4.06 12.82 8.56
CA PHE A 449 4.78 14.03 8.14
C PHE A 449 5.26 13.94 6.68
N PHE A 450 5.04 15.00 5.91
CA PHE A 450 5.42 15.09 4.50
C PHE A 450 6.23 16.37 4.24
N SER A 451 7.38 16.25 3.59
CA SER A 451 8.19 17.41 3.19
C SER A 451 7.67 17.94 1.85
N VAL A 452 7.34 19.23 1.79
CA VAL A 452 6.77 19.87 0.60
C VAL A 452 7.42 21.23 0.32
N ARG A 453 7.26 21.73 -0.91
CA ARG A 453 7.63 23.11 -1.25
C ARG A 453 6.40 23.92 -1.60
N LYS A 454 6.36 25.15 -1.14
CA LYS A 454 5.27 26.08 -1.41
C LYS A 454 5.30 26.48 -2.89
N ILE A 455 4.17 26.34 -3.57
CA ILE A 455 3.94 26.91 -4.91
C ILE A 455 3.18 28.22 -4.77
N ASP A 456 2.00 28.15 -4.14
CA ASP A 456 1.12 29.29 -3.92
C ASP A 456 0.65 29.35 -2.46
N ASP A 457 0.65 30.57 -1.92
CA ASP A 457 0.27 30.92 -0.57
C ASP A 457 -0.27 32.35 -0.60
N PRO A 458 -1.59 32.49 -0.83
CA PRO A 458 -2.21 33.79 -1.11
C PRO A 458 -2.16 34.77 0.06
N ILE A 459 -1.77 34.32 1.26
CA ILE A 459 -1.71 35.14 2.49
C ILE A 459 -0.25 35.45 2.88
N GLY A 460 0.73 34.79 2.26
CA GLY A 460 2.16 35.03 2.49
C GLY A 460 2.66 34.59 3.88
N LEU A 461 1.96 33.68 4.55
CA LEU A 461 2.27 33.25 5.92
C LEU A 461 3.29 32.10 5.99
N LEU A 462 3.46 31.36 4.90
CA LEU A 462 4.21 30.11 4.91
C LEU A 462 5.59 30.26 4.24
N PRO A 463 6.66 29.63 4.78
CA PRO A 463 7.98 29.63 4.16
C PRO A 463 8.02 28.81 2.87
N GLY A 464 9.07 28.95 2.05
CA GLY A 464 9.20 28.23 0.78
C GLY A 464 9.29 26.70 0.93
N ARG A 465 9.89 26.20 2.02
CA ARG A 465 9.95 24.77 2.37
C ARG A 465 9.19 24.54 3.66
N ILE A 466 8.32 23.54 3.67
CA ILE A 466 7.38 23.28 4.76
C ILE A 466 7.34 21.77 5.02
N ILE A 467 7.05 21.39 6.26
CA ILE A 467 6.62 20.03 6.58
C ILE A 467 5.12 20.08 6.90
N LEU A 468 4.34 19.21 6.26
CA LEU A 468 2.92 19.01 6.55
C LEU A 468 2.78 17.83 7.51
N GLY A 469 2.08 18.01 8.63
CA GLY A 469 1.62 16.93 9.50
C GLY A 469 0.14 16.67 9.27
N ILE A 470 -0.27 15.44 8.99
CA ILE A 470 -1.68 15.06 8.80
C ILE A 470 -2.10 14.12 9.93
N ASN A 471 -3.14 14.49 10.68
CA ASN A 471 -3.73 13.63 11.72
C ASN A 471 -5.26 13.81 11.81
N LYS A 472 -5.86 13.20 12.85
CA LYS A 472 -7.30 13.29 13.12
C LYS A 472 -7.85 14.70 13.41
N ARG A 473 -6.99 15.67 13.72
CA ARG A 473 -7.37 17.07 14.00
C ARG A 473 -7.32 17.93 12.74
N GLY A 474 -6.40 17.64 11.82
CA GLY A 474 -6.31 18.37 10.56
C GLY A 474 -4.95 18.32 9.89
N VAL A 475 -4.60 19.43 9.25
CA VAL A 475 -3.32 19.66 8.57
C VAL A 475 -2.51 20.66 9.39
N HIS A 476 -1.30 20.26 9.76
CA HIS A 476 -0.37 21.03 10.58
C HIS A 476 0.81 21.47 9.73
N PHE A 477 1.25 22.72 9.87
CA PHE A 477 2.34 23.31 9.10
C PHE A 477 3.55 23.54 9.99
N PHE A 478 4.73 23.14 9.53
CA PHE A 478 5.99 23.32 10.25
C PHE A 478 7.09 23.90 9.37
N ARG A 479 8.02 24.66 9.98
CA ARG A 479 9.34 24.91 9.36
C ARG A 479 10.14 23.61 9.33
N PRO A 480 11.04 23.41 8.36
CA PRO A 480 11.80 22.18 8.23
C PRO A 480 13.02 22.10 9.17
N VAL A 481 13.68 23.23 9.49
CA VAL A 481 14.90 23.23 10.31
C VAL A 481 14.99 24.50 11.18
N PRO A 482 15.03 24.36 12.53
CA PRO A 482 14.52 23.21 13.27
C PRO A 482 13.04 22.98 12.95
N LYS A 483 12.51 21.77 13.21
CA LYS A 483 11.07 21.56 13.05
C LYS A 483 10.36 22.49 14.05
N GLU A 484 9.59 23.44 13.55
CA GLU A 484 8.92 24.46 14.37
C GLU A 484 7.46 24.53 13.94
N TYR A 485 6.55 24.44 14.90
CA TYR A 485 5.12 24.51 14.65
C TYR A 485 4.70 25.92 14.21
N LEU A 486 4.01 26.03 13.08
CA LEU A 486 3.53 27.30 12.52
C LEU A 486 2.03 27.49 12.75
N HIS A 487 1.22 26.62 12.15
CA HIS A 487 -0.23 26.76 12.12
C HIS A 487 -0.92 25.41 11.92
N SER A 488 -2.23 25.35 12.16
CA SER A 488 -3.07 24.19 11.86
C SER A 488 -4.37 24.60 11.21
N ALA A 489 -4.74 23.92 10.12
CA ALA A 489 -6.07 23.95 9.57
C ALA A 489 -6.85 22.74 10.07
N GLU A 490 -7.95 22.95 10.80
CA GLU A 490 -8.79 21.85 11.27
C GLU A 490 -9.50 21.17 10.10
N LEU A 491 -9.86 19.89 10.26
CA LEU A 491 -10.58 19.14 9.21
C LEU A 491 -11.85 19.84 8.70
N ARG A 492 -12.57 20.54 9.58
CA ARG A 492 -13.80 21.28 9.23
C ARG A 492 -13.55 22.52 8.38
N ASP A 493 -12.34 23.05 8.38
CA ASP A 493 -11.97 24.25 7.63
C ASP A 493 -11.44 23.92 6.23
N ILE A 494 -11.15 22.63 5.96
CA ILE A 494 -10.71 22.14 4.65
C ILE A 494 -11.95 21.82 3.82
N MET A 495 -12.24 22.66 2.84
CA MET A 495 -13.43 22.53 1.99
C MET A 495 -13.21 21.60 0.79
N GLN A 496 -12.00 21.59 0.26
CA GLN A 496 -11.64 20.78 -0.88
C GLN A 496 -10.13 20.50 -0.83
N PHE A 497 -9.74 19.33 -1.30
CA PHE A 497 -8.35 18.98 -1.50
C PHE A 497 -8.24 18.05 -2.71
N GLY A 498 -7.03 17.95 -3.24
CA GLY A 498 -6.74 17.06 -4.35
C GLY A 498 -5.26 17.10 -4.68
N SER A 499 -4.84 16.19 -5.54
CA SER A 499 -3.45 16.05 -5.91
C SER A 499 -3.28 15.73 -7.40
N SER A 500 -2.04 15.88 -7.83
CA SER A 500 -1.50 15.44 -9.11
C SER A 500 -0.15 14.76 -8.84
N ASN A 501 0.48 14.22 -9.88
CA ASN A 501 1.77 13.53 -9.76
C ASN A 501 2.93 14.41 -9.21
N ALA A 502 2.76 15.74 -9.17
CA ALA A 502 3.79 16.68 -8.74
C ALA A 502 3.32 17.75 -7.75
N ALA A 503 2.05 17.76 -7.36
CA ALA A 503 1.52 18.77 -6.44
C ALA A 503 0.30 18.29 -5.66
N VAL A 504 0.07 18.87 -4.50
CA VAL A 504 -1.15 18.76 -3.69
C VAL A 504 -1.70 20.16 -3.44
N PHE A 505 -3.02 20.30 -3.37
CA PHE A 505 -3.68 21.54 -3.02
C PHE A 505 -4.74 21.36 -1.93
N PHE A 506 -4.97 22.44 -1.19
CA PHE A 506 -6.01 22.54 -0.17
C PHE A 506 -6.75 23.86 -0.32
N LYS A 507 -8.06 23.79 -0.51
CA LYS A 507 -8.96 24.94 -0.40
C LYS A 507 -9.49 24.97 1.03
N MET A 508 -8.98 25.90 1.83
CA MET A 508 -9.31 26.00 3.25
C MET A 508 -9.80 27.39 3.64
N ARG A 509 -10.56 27.45 4.73
CA ARG A 509 -11.03 28.70 5.32
C ARG A 509 -9.99 29.26 6.28
N VAL A 510 -9.57 30.50 6.05
CA VAL A 510 -8.71 31.26 6.95
C VAL A 510 -9.41 32.56 7.32
N ALA A 511 -9.66 32.79 8.61
CA ALA A 511 -10.39 33.95 9.11
C ALA A 511 -11.74 34.21 8.39
N GLY A 512 -12.47 33.13 8.05
CA GLY A 512 -13.76 33.21 7.36
C GLY A 512 -13.68 33.19 5.83
N VAL A 513 -12.52 33.51 5.24
CA VAL A 513 -12.31 33.63 3.78
C VAL A 513 -11.69 32.35 3.22
N LEU A 514 -12.06 31.98 1.99
CA LEU A 514 -11.53 30.79 1.32
C LEU A 514 -10.25 31.10 0.55
N HIS A 515 -9.22 30.31 0.82
CA HIS A 515 -7.92 30.40 0.16
C HIS A 515 -7.53 29.03 -0.39
N ILE A 516 -6.80 29.03 -1.51
CA ILE A 516 -6.24 27.83 -2.11
C ILE A 516 -4.74 27.86 -1.82
N PHE A 517 -4.25 26.83 -1.15
CA PHE A 517 -2.84 26.61 -0.89
C PHE A 517 -2.36 25.47 -1.79
N GLN A 518 -1.20 25.64 -2.43
CA GLN A 518 -0.65 24.63 -3.32
C GLN A 518 0.81 24.34 -2.97
N PHE A 519 1.14 23.05 -2.94
CA PHE A 519 2.46 22.56 -2.57
C PHE A 519 2.99 21.56 -3.61
N GLU A 520 4.25 21.70 -3.98
CA GLU A 520 5.00 20.75 -4.81
C GLU A 520 5.36 19.52 -3.97
N THR A 521 4.96 18.34 -4.44
CA THR A 521 5.28 17.04 -3.83
C THR A 521 4.97 15.89 -4.79
N LYS A 522 5.73 14.80 -4.67
CA LYS A 522 5.41 13.54 -5.36
C LYS A 522 4.44 12.66 -4.55
N GLN A 523 4.25 12.98 -3.27
CA GLN A 523 3.44 12.20 -2.33
C GLN A 523 2.01 12.74 -2.20
N GLY A 524 1.50 13.37 -3.27
CA GLY A 524 0.22 14.07 -3.22
C GLY A 524 -0.95 13.12 -2.99
N GLU A 525 -0.90 11.92 -3.56
CA GLU A 525 -1.91 10.88 -3.38
C GLU A 525 -1.93 10.38 -1.93
N GLU A 526 -0.78 10.09 -1.34
CA GLU A 526 -0.66 9.61 0.04
C GLU A 526 -1.16 10.64 1.05
N ILE A 527 -0.87 11.93 0.80
CA ILE A 527 -1.40 13.04 1.61
C ILE A 527 -2.93 13.08 1.55
N CYS A 528 -3.50 12.98 0.34
CA CYS A 528 -4.96 12.98 0.15
C CYS A 528 -5.62 11.75 0.80
N VAL A 529 -5.02 10.56 0.65
CA VAL A 529 -5.51 9.32 1.28
C VAL A 529 -5.49 9.41 2.80
N ALA A 530 -4.39 9.93 3.39
CA ALA A 530 -4.29 10.12 4.84
C ALA A 530 -5.38 11.08 5.36
N LEU A 531 -5.56 12.22 4.68
CA LEU A 531 -6.56 13.21 5.04
C LEU A 531 -7.99 12.66 4.90
N GLN A 532 -8.29 12.01 3.77
CA GLN A 532 -9.60 11.40 3.51
C GLN A 532 -9.93 10.31 4.53
N THR A 533 -8.93 9.51 4.93
CA THR A 533 -9.09 8.47 5.95
C THR A 533 -9.51 9.06 7.29
N HIS A 534 -8.88 10.15 7.74
CA HIS A 534 -9.27 10.83 8.97
C HIS A 534 -10.65 11.48 8.89
N ILE A 535 -11.00 12.08 7.75
CA ILE A 535 -12.34 12.62 7.53
C ILE A 535 -13.39 11.51 7.66
N ASN A 536 -13.15 10.36 7.01
CA ASN A 536 -14.06 9.21 7.07
C ASN A 536 -14.22 8.68 8.50
N ASP A 537 -13.13 8.59 9.27
CA ASP A 537 -13.17 8.14 10.67
C ASP A 537 -14.00 9.08 11.55
N VAL A 538 -13.80 10.40 11.42
CA VAL A 538 -14.57 11.40 12.16
C VAL A 538 -16.05 11.35 11.78
N MET A 539 -16.36 11.19 10.50
CA MET A 539 -17.73 11.08 10.00
C MET A 539 -18.41 9.80 10.51
N LEU A 540 -17.77 8.64 10.39
CA LEU A 540 -18.26 7.36 10.91
C LEU A 540 -18.56 7.45 12.41
N ARG A 541 -17.67 8.06 13.19
CA ARG A 541 -17.87 8.25 14.64
C ARG A 541 -19.08 9.12 14.95
N ARG A 542 -19.27 10.22 14.20
CA ARG A 542 -20.45 11.10 14.38
C ARG A 542 -21.74 10.35 14.06
N TYR A 543 -21.78 9.58 12.98
CA TYR A 543 -22.94 8.75 12.64
C TYR A 543 -23.24 7.70 13.73
N SER A 544 -22.22 7.02 14.24
CA SER A 544 -22.40 6.03 15.32
C SER A 544 -22.92 6.68 16.61
N LYS A 545 -22.43 7.87 16.99
CA LYS A 545 -22.94 8.62 18.16
C LYS A 545 -24.39 9.07 17.98
N VAL A 546 -24.75 9.59 16.80
CA VAL A 546 -26.14 9.99 16.51
C VAL A 546 -27.08 8.79 16.54
N ARG A 547 -26.66 7.64 15.99
CA ARG A 547 -27.43 6.39 16.04
C ARG A 547 -27.60 5.87 17.48
N ALA A 548 -26.54 5.91 18.28
CA ALA A 548 -26.60 5.53 19.69
C ALA A 548 -27.50 6.47 20.50
N ALA A 549 -27.44 7.79 20.26
CA ALA A 549 -28.30 8.77 20.90
C ALA A 549 -29.78 8.62 20.49
N ALA A 550 -30.06 8.32 19.22
CA ALA A 550 -31.41 8.03 18.73
C ALA A 550 -31.95 6.69 19.28
N GLY A 551 -31.10 5.68 19.46
CA GLY A 551 -31.47 4.43 20.13
C GLY A 551 -31.73 4.61 21.63
N ALA A 552 -30.96 5.48 22.29
CA ALA A 552 -31.14 5.80 23.70
C ALA A 552 -32.34 6.72 23.98
N SER A 553 -32.70 7.62 23.05
CA SER A 553 -33.92 8.44 23.19
C SER A 553 -35.19 7.62 23.06
N ILE A 554 -35.17 6.53 22.29
CA ILE A 554 -36.29 5.58 22.21
C ILE A 554 -36.44 4.80 23.53
N GLN A 555 -35.38 4.62 24.32
CA GLN A 555 -35.43 3.86 25.56
C GLN A 555 -35.85 4.68 26.79
N ASN A 556 -35.68 6.01 26.75
CA ASN A 556 -36.10 6.92 27.84
C ASN A 556 -37.55 7.43 27.73
N ASP A 557 -38.21 7.28 26.58
CA ASP A 557 -39.63 7.66 26.40
C ASP A 557 -40.61 6.47 26.54
N ILE A 558 -40.13 5.25 26.80
CA ILE A 558 -41.00 4.08 27.05
C ILE A 558 -41.24 3.93 28.55
N SER A 559 -41.87 4.94 29.14
CA SER A 559 -42.60 4.81 30.40
C SER A 559 -43.95 5.50 30.32
N GLN A 560 -44.62 5.39 29.17
CA GLN A 560 -46.07 5.52 29.08
C GLN A 560 -46.57 4.86 27.79
N SER A 561 -47.70 4.19 27.92
CA SER A 561 -48.33 3.28 26.97
C SER A 561 -48.45 3.81 25.54
N VAL A 562 -48.16 2.96 24.55
CA VAL A 562 -49.02 2.59 23.39
C VAL A 562 -48.19 1.68 22.45
N LYS A 563 -48.70 0.48 22.16
CA LYS A 563 -48.12 -0.45 21.17
C LYS A 563 -48.33 0.09 19.74
N PRO A 564 -47.33 0.11 18.85
CA PRO A 564 -47.52 0.46 17.44
C PRO A 564 -48.05 -0.72 16.60
N PRO A 565 -48.91 -0.49 15.59
CA PRO A 565 -49.70 -1.52 14.90
C PRO A 565 -48.98 -2.17 13.71
N SER A 566 -47.68 -2.47 13.82
CA SER A 566 -46.91 -3.08 12.72
C SER A 566 -46.32 -4.46 13.05
N THR A 567 -46.21 -4.84 14.32
CA THR A 567 -45.61 -6.11 14.74
C THR A 567 -46.52 -7.32 14.47
N GLU A 568 -47.84 -7.18 14.61
CA GLU A 568 -48.80 -8.28 14.39
C GLU A 568 -48.85 -8.75 12.92
N ILE A 569 -48.56 -7.86 11.97
CA ILE A 569 -48.53 -8.19 10.53
C ILE A 569 -47.28 -9.03 10.21
N TYR A 570 -46.13 -8.68 10.79
CA TYR A 570 -44.89 -9.45 10.62
C TYR A 570 -44.96 -10.80 11.33
N GLU A 571 -45.59 -10.87 12.50
CA GLU A 571 -45.77 -12.13 13.24
C GLU A 571 -46.72 -13.08 12.48
N LYS A 572 -47.81 -12.55 11.91
CA LYS A 572 -48.71 -13.33 11.06
C LYS A 572 -48.02 -13.84 9.79
N HIS A 573 -47.23 -13.00 9.13
CA HIS A 573 -46.48 -13.40 7.93
C HIS A 573 -45.41 -14.45 8.22
N ALA A 574 -44.73 -14.37 9.38
CA ALA A 574 -43.75 -15.37 9.82
C ALA A 574 -44.41 -16.72 10.16
N LEU A 575 -45.61 -16.69 10.77
CA LEU A 575 -46.40 -17.89 11.05
C LEU A 575 -46.93 -18.56 9.78
N ASP A 576 -47.37 -17.79 8.79
CA ASP A 576 -47.85 -18.34 7.51
C ASP A 576 -46.69 -18.95 6.70
N LEU A 577 -45.49 -18.35 6.74
CA LEU A 577 -44.27 -18.93 6.15
C LEU A 577 -43.84 -20.22 6.84
N SER A 578 -43.89 -20.30 8.17
CA SER A 578 -43.59 -21.55 8.89
C SER A 578 -44.58 -22.66 8.54
N ARG A 579 -45.87 -22.32 8.41
CA ARG A 579 -46.91 -23.30 8.05
C ARG A 579 -46.72 -23.82 6.62
N ALA A 580 -46.32 -22.96 5.68
CA ALA A 580 -46.01 -23.36 4.31
C ALA A 580 -44.78 -24.29 4.23
N VAL A 581 -43.77 -24.06 5.07
CA VAL A 581 -42.59 -24.93 5.16
C VAL A 581 -42.94 -26.30 5.74
N GLU A 582 -43.76 -26.36 6.79
CA GLU A 582 -44.24 -27.64 7.35
C GLU A 582 -45.10 -28.42 6.37
N GLU A 583 -45.94 -27.75 5.58
CA GLU A 583 -46.80 -28.39 4.58
C GLU A 583 -45.97 -28.90 3.39
N SER A 584 -44.95 -28.16 2.97
CA SER A 584 -43.97 -28.61 1.97
C SER A 584 -43.18 -29.83 2.46
N GLN A 585 -42.80 -29.86 3.74
CA GLN A 585 -42.06 -30.98 4.31
C GLN A 585 -42.96 -32.23 4.42
N LYS A 586 -44.22 -32.09 4.85
CA LYS A 586 -45.19 -33.19 4.86
C LYS A 586 -45.50 -33.75 3.47
N ASN A 587 -45.48 -32.91 2.44
CA ASN A 587 -45.68 -33.35 1.06
C ASN A 587 -44.44 -34.05 0.50
N ALA A 588 -43.23 -33.63 0.89
CA ALA A 588 -41.99 -34.33 0.56
C ALA A 588 -41.91 -35.72 1.23
N ASP A 589 -42.33 -35.82 2.49
CA ASP A 589 -42.31 -37.06 3.26
C ASP A 589 -43.41 -38.06 2.83
N ARG A 590 -44.40 -37.62 2.03
CA ARG A 590 -45.40 -38.49 1.38
C ARG A 590 -45.00 -38.96 -0.02
N ALA A 591 -43.93 -38.41 -0.58
CA ALA A 591 -43.41 -38.72 -1.91
C ALA A 591 -42.22 -39.70 -1.88
N VAL A 592 -41.91 -40.25 -0.71
CA VAL A 592 -40.99 -41.39 -0.47
C VAL A 592 -41.83 -42.53 0.09
#